data_AF-A0A558CV44-F1
#
_entry.id   AF-A0A558CV44-F1
#
_cell.length_a   1.000
_cell.length_b   1.000
_cell.length_c   1.000
_cell.angle_alpha   90.00
_cell.angle_beta   90.00
_cell.angle_gamma   90.00
#
_symmetry.space_group_name_H-M   'P 1'
#
loop_
_entity.id
_entity.type
_entity.pdbx_description
1 polymer ?
#
loop_
_entity_poly.entity_id
_entity_poly.type
_entity_poly.pdbx_seq_one_letter_code
_entity_poly.pdbx_strand_id
1 'polypeptide(L)'
;MNFYEIPAKTVGAGTQPTEADGAVLDYQEMPDEMTTFTMPIIPEPEAVEGLDMAISLLARVQSAIANYQQGAQEEVFDLTFMDGANLALIDQILGEGEVSVVFSRTLQARIQESVMAGIWRVRYQDGIGRTYKDTLEVGEMPGLIKDATFVGAVEAIDLPDSPLPEGVLNAPPLIAELNEKSQAYASGIPAHVINLTLLPQTEQDLEFLDQLLGKGAVTILSRGYGNCRITSTGMQNVWWVQYFNSQDMNILNTLEVTDVPAVACAAPEDLKDSADRLKEILEVYQ
;
A
#
# COMPACT_ATOMS: atom_id res chain seq x y z
N MET A 1 -61.53 -44.23 -13.59
CA MET A 1 -61.21 -42.87 -13.11
C MET A 1 -60.76 -43.02 -11.67
N ASN A 2 -59.52 -42.74 -11.26
CA ASN A 2 -58.57 -41.75 -11.77
C ASN A 2 -57.14 -42.32 -11.77
N PHE A 3 -56.42 -42.10 -12.87
CA PHE A 3 -54.97 -42.19 -12.86
C PHE A 3 -54.44 -40.97 -12.10
N TYR A 4 -53.60 -41.20 -11.09
CA TYR A 4 -52.85 -40.14 -10.44
C TYR A 4 -51.76 -39.67 -11.42
N GLU A 5 -51.94 -38.51 -12.02
CA GLU A 5 -50.84 -37.82 -12.71
C GLU A 5 -49.92 -37.22 -11.64
N ILE A 6 -48.68 -37.71 -11.60
CA ILE A 6 -47.60 -37.04 -10.89
C ILE A 6 -47.09 -35.95 -11.86
N PRO A 7 -47.25 -34.66 -11.55
CA PRO A 7 -46.73 -33.62 -12.43
C PRO A 7 -45.21 -33.67 -12.39
N ALA A 8 -44.58 -34.07 -13.50
CA ALA A 8 -43.15 -33.91 -13.69
C ALA A 8 -42.85 -32.41 -13.76
N LYS A 9 -42.46 -31.81 -12.63
CA LYS A 9 -41.85 -30.48 -12.66
C LYS A 9 -40.53 -30.61 -13.43
N THR A 10 -40.45 -29.95 -14.57
CA THR A 10 -39.20 -29.70 -15.29
C THR A 10 -38.26 -28.94 -14.36
N VAL A 11 -37.24 -29.63 -13.87
CA VAL A 11 -36.14 -29.01 -13.11
C VAL A 11 -35.14 -28.47 -14.12
N GLY A 12 -35.05 -27.16 -14.22
CA GLY A 12 -34.06 -26.44 -15.04
C GLY A 12 -33.41 -25.32 -14.23
N ALA A 13 -32.30 -24.76 -14.73
CA ALA A 13 -31.65 -23.61 -14.11
C ALA A 13 -32.67 -22.48 -13.88
N GLY A 14 -32.73 -21.95 -12.65
CA GLY A 14 -33.72 -20.94 -12.24
C GLY A 14 -35.00 -21.48 -11.57
N THR A 15 -35.13 -22.80 -11.35
CA THR A 15 -36.28 -23.40 -10.63
C THR A 15 -36.05 -23.64 -9.13
N GLN A 16 -34.93 -23.14 -8.58
CA GLN A 16 -34.69 -23.20 -7.14
C GLN A 16 -35.77 -22.38 -6.39
N PRO A 17 -36.34 -22.92 -5.31
CA PRO A 17 -37.19 -22.11 -4.45
C PRO A 17 -36.38 -20.92 -3.94
N THR A 18 -36.94 -19.72 -4.00
CA THR A 18 -36.42 -18.59 -3.21
C THR A 18 -36.34 -19.04 -1.76
N GLU A 19 -35.18 -18.85 -1.13
CA GLU A 19 -34.97 -19.25 0.26
C GLU A 19 -36.09 -18.70 1.15
N ALA A 20 -36.53 -19.49 2.13
CA ALA A 20 -37.74 -19.21 2.93
C ALA A 20 -37.65 -17.90 3.73
N ASP A 21 -36.48 -17.26 3.79
CA ASP A 21 -36.22 -16.04 4.55
C ASP A 21 -36.15 -14.77 3.69
N GLY A 22 -36.43 -14.86 2.37
CA GLY A 22 -36.45 -13.66 1.51
C GLY A 22 -35.12 -12.91 1.41
N ALA A 23 -34.01 -13.53 1.82
CA ALA A 23 -32.68 -12.97 1.68
C ALA A 23 -32.36 -12.81 0.18
N VAL A 24 -32.39 -11.56 -0.28
CA VAL A 24 -31.79 -11.17 -1.54
C VAL A 24 -30.29 -11.30 -1.34
N LEU A 25 -29.64 -12.18 -2.10
CA LEU A 25 -28.18 -12.22 -2.17
C LEU A 25 -27.74 -10.89 -2.78
N ASP A 26 -27.32 -9.97 -1.92
CA ASP A 26 -26.73 -8.69 -2.30
C ASP A 26 -25.31 -8.99 -2.79
N TYR A 27 -25.21 -9.43 -4.04
CA TYR A 27 -23.93 -9.63 -4.69
C TYR A 27 -23.27 -8.26 -4.82
N GLN A 28 -22.13 -8.08 -4.18
CA GLN A 28 -21.28 -6.92 -4.43
C GLN A 28 -21.05 -6.80 -5.94
N GLU A 29 -21.32 -5.62 -6.50
CA GLU A 29 -21.09 -5.35 -7.91
C GLU A 29 -19.62 -5.66 -8.24
N MET A 30 -19.41 -6.43 -9.30
CA MET A 30 -18.04 -6.68 -9.77
C MET A 30 -17.43 -5.34 -10.20
N PRO A 31 -16.16 -5.04 -9.87
CA PRO A 31 -15.52 -3.81 -10.32
C PRO A 31 -15.58 -3.72 -11.85
N ASP A 32 -16.22 -2.68 -12.38
CA ASP A 32 -16.42 -2.48 -13.83
C ASP A 32 -15.17 -1.93 -14.53
N GLU A 33 -14.29 -1.23 -13.81
CA GLU A 33 -13.07 -0.63 -14.36
C GLU A 33 -11.87 -0.94 -13.45
N MET A 34 -10.96 -1.75 -13.98
CA MET A 34 -9.66 -2.05 -13.38
C MET A 34 -8.65 -1.06 -13.97
N THR A 35 -7.91 -0.33 -13.13
CA THR A 35 -6.76 0.44 -13.61
C THR A 35 -5.68 -0.56 -14.03
N THR A 36 -5.64 -0.90 -15.32
CA THR A 36 -4.58 -1.74 -15.87
C THR A 36 -3.29 -0.95 -15.99
N PHE A 37 -2.15 -1.62 -15.78
CA PHE A 37 -0.83 -1.06 -16.10
C PHE A 37 -0.87 -0.36 -17.46
N THR A 38 -0.60 0.94 -17.45
CA THR A 38 -0.53 1.74 -18.68
C THR A 38 0.94 2.00 -18.96
N MET A 39 1.42 1.45 -20.07
CA MET A 39 2.80 1.66 -20.48
C MET A 39 3.05 3.17 -20.66
N PRO A 40 4.11 3.71 -20.05
CA PRO A 40 4.47 5.11 -20.22
C PRO A 40 4.77 5.40 -21.69
N ILE A 41 4.50 6.63 -22.13
CA ILE A 41 4.81 7.04 -23.51
C ILE A 41 6.33 7.11 -23.64
N ILE A 42 6.93 6.16 -24.34
CA ILE A 42 8.37 6.15 -24.62
C ILE A 42 8.67 7.22 -25.67
N PRO A 43 9.48 8.25 -25.34
CA PRO A 43 9.90 9.24 -26.35
C PRO A 43 10.73 8.59 -27.46
N GLU A 44 10.55 9.07 -28.69
CA GLU A 44 11.36 8.67 -29.84
C GLU A 44 12.85 9.06 -29.63
N PRO A 45 13.82 8.34 -30.23
CA PRO A 45 15.25 8.60 -30.03
C PRO A 45 15.69 10.04 -30.33
N GLU A 46 15.09 10.68 -31.34
CA GLU A 46 15.42 12.07 -31.68
C GLU A 46 14.96 13.07 -30.61
N ALA A 47 13.96 12.70 -29.80
CA ALA A 47 13.43 13.55 -28.73
C ALA A 47 14.29 13.52 -27.46
N VAL A 48 15.23 12.58 -27.36
CA VAL A 48 16.15 12.46 -26.20
C VAL A 48 17.56 12.98 -26.49
N GLU A 49 17.79 13.57 -27.67
CA GLU A 49 19.09 14.12 -28.05
C GLU A 49 19.54 15.20 -27.03
N GLY A 50 20.70 14.98 -26.40
CA GLY A 50 21.24 15.87 -25.36
C GLY A 50 20.72 15.62 -23.93
N LEU A 51 19.94 14.56 -23.71
CA LEU A 51 19.44 14.13 -22.39
C LEU A 51 20.25 12.95 -21.82
N ASP A 52 21.57 12.95 -22.08
CA ASP A 52 22.48 11.86 -21.71
C ASP A 52 22.51 11.58 -20.20
N MET A 53 22.30 12.61 -19.37
CA MET A 53 22.28 12.46 -17.91
C MET A 53 21.10 11.62 -17.45
N ALA A 54 19.90 11.87 -17.98
CA ALA A 54 18.71 11.09 -17.67
C ALA A 54 18.84 9.65 -18.16
N ILE A 55 19.28 9.42 -19.40
CA ILE A 55 19.48 8.07 -19.94
C ILE A 55 20.54 7.30 -19.13
N SER A 56 21.67 7.93 -18.80
CA SER A 56 22.72 7.32 -17.98
C SER A 56 22.24 6.98 -16.58
N LEU A 57 21.41 7.85 -15.98
CA LEU A 57 20.82 7.60 -14.67
C LEU A 57 19.83 6.43 -14.72
N LEU A 58 18.93 6.41 -15.70
CA LEU A 58 17.98 5.31 -15.88
C LEU A 58 18.67 3.97 -16.14
N ALA A 59 19.78 3.94 -16.87
CA ALA A 59 20.60 2.73 -17.04
C ALA A 59 21.20 2.23 -15.72
N ARG A 60 21.61 3.15 -14.84
CA ARG A 60 22.08 2.79 -13.48
C ARG A 60 20.92 2.29 -12.61
N VAL A 61 19.75 2.92 -12.68
CA VAL A 61 18.54 2.46 -11.99
C VAL A 61 18.15 1.06 -12.47
N GLN A 62 18.17 0.80 -13.78
CA GLN A 62 17.93 -0.51 -14.38
C GLN A 62 18.90 -1.56 -13.84
N SER A 63 20.19 -1.22 -13.77
CA SER A 63 21.19 -2.12 -13.21
C SER A 63 20.97 -2.38 -11.72
N ALA A 64 20.58 -1.36 -10.94
CA ALA A 64 20.27 -1.51 -9.53
C ALA A 64 19.08 -2.45 -9.30
N ILE A 65 17.97 -2.24 -10.01
CA ILE A 65 16.77 -3.10 -9.82
C ILE A 65 17.02 -4.54 -10.29
N ALA A 66 17.79 -4.73 -11.35
CA ALA A 66 18.16 -6.06 -11.84
C ALA A 66 19.03 -6.85 -10.85
N ASN A 67 19.81 -6.16 -10.01
CA ASN A 67 20.70 -6.77 -9.03
C ASN A 67 20.15 -6.74 -7.59
N TYR A 68 19.03 -6.06 -7.36
CA TYR A 68 18.44 -5.93 -6.04
C TYR A 68 18.07 -7.30 -5.47
N GLN A 69 18.36 -7.49 -4.19
CA GLN A 69 17.99 -8.68 -3.44
C GLN A 69 17.02 -8.27 -2.34
N GLN A 70 15.99 -9.06 -2.10
CA GLN A 70 15.00 -8.76 -1.07
C GLN A 70 15.67 -8.59 0.30
N GLY A 71 15.25 -7.55 1.04
CA GLY A 71 15.84 -7.17 2.32
C GLY A 71 17.20 -6.48 2.24
N ALA A 72 17.75 -6.25 1.05
CA ALA A 72 18.93 -5.40 0.87
C ALA A 72 18.58 -3.93 1.12
N GLN A 73 19.63 -3.13 1.39
CA GLN A 73 19.50 -1.69 1.50
C GLN A 73 19.16 -1.07 0.13
N GLU A 74 18.33 -0.03 0.13
CA GLU A 74 17.93 0.69 -1.08
C GLU A 74 19.13 1.36 -1.76
N GLU A 75 19.17 1.30 -3.09
CA GLU A 75 20.09 2.12 -3.87
C GLU A 75 19.47 3.49 -4.15
N VAL A 76 20.19 4.56 -3.82
CA VAL A 76 19.68 5.94 -3.89
C VAL A 76 20.41 6.75 -4.96
N PHE A 77 19.64 7.42 -5.81
CA PHE A 77 20.09 8.28 -6.89
C PHE A 77 19.60 9.72 -6.68
N ASP A 78 20.51 10.67 -6.60
CA ASP A 78 20.17 12.09 -6.37
C ASP A 78 19.76 12.78 -7.67
N LEU A 79 18.57 13.39 -7.66
CA LEU A 79 18.00 14.18 -8.75
C LEU A 79 17.98 15.68 -8.45
N THR A 80 18.37 16.10 -7.25
CA THR A 80 18.13 17.45 -6.69
C THR A 80 18.63 18.59 -7.58
N PHE A 81 19.72 18.38 -8.32
CA PHE A 81 20.34 19.40 -9.17
C PHE A 81 20.22 19.10 -10.67
N MET A 82 19.40 18.13 -11.07
CA MET A 82 19.17 17.80 -12.46
C MET A 82 18.33 18.90 -13.13
N ASP A 83 18.64 19.23 -14.39
CA ASP A 83 17.88 20.22 -15.13
C ASP A 83 16.48 19.71 -15.49
N GLY A 84 15.57 20.64 -15.80
CA GLY A 84 14.16 20.33 -16.03
C GLY A 84 13.90 19.43 -17.24
N ALA A 85 14.78 19.42 -18.26
CA ALA A 85 14.58 18.59 -19.44
C ALA A 85 14.91 17.11 -19.13
N ASN A 86 16.02 16.88 -18.42
CA ASN A 86 16.39 15.55 -17.95
C ASN A 86 15.37 15.01 -16.92
N LEU A 87 14.89 15.84 -15.99
CA LEU A 87 13.82 15.45 -15.06
C LEU A 87 12.52 15.09 -15.77
N ALA A 88 12.11 15.87 -16.78
CA ALA A 88 10.90 15.59 -17.53
C ALA A 88 10.96 14.24 -18.27
N LEU A 89 12.14 13.88 -18.81
CA LEU A 89 12.34 12.57 -19.42
C LEU A 89 12.22 11.43 -18.41
N ILE A 90 12.82 11.56 -17.23
CA ILE A 90 12.70 10.58 -16.14
C ILE A 90 11.23 10.42 -15.74
N ASP A 91 10.52 11.54 -15.54
CA ASP A 91 9.12 11.53 -15.14
C ASP A 91 8.22 10.88 -16.20
N GLN A 92 8.53 11.12 -17.47
CA GLN A 92 7.83 10.49 -18.58
C GLN A 92 8.07 8.98 -18.65
N ILE A 93 9.32 8.52 -18.47
CA ILE A 93 9.66 7.10 -18.56
C ILE A 93 9.19 6.32 -17.34
N LEU A 94 9.32 6.88 -16.14
CA LEU A 94 8.97 6.20 -14.90
C LEU A 94 7.47 6.30 -14.60
N GLY A 95 6.82 7.40 -14.98
CA GLY A 95 5.40 7.64 -14.67
C GLY A 95 5.10 7.60 -13.16
N GLU A 96 3.80 7.60 -12.83
CA GLU A 96 3.32 7.44 -11.45
C GLU A 96 2.54 6.12 -11.36
N GLY A 97 3.00 5.22 -10.50
CA GLY A 97 2.35 3.96 -10.18
C GLY A 97 1.21 4.11 -9.18
N GLU A 98 0.78 2.97 -8.65
CA GLU A 98 -0.44 2.87 -7.84
C GLU A 98 -0.22 3.24 -6.37
N VAL A 99 1.02 3.11 -5.89
CA VAL A 99 1.39 3.32 -4.49
C VAL A 99 2.00 4.70 -4.28
N SER A 100 1.43 5.44 -3.34
CA SER A 100 1.91 6.75 -2.91
C SER A 100 2.02 6.82 -1.40
N VAL A 101 3.02 7.53 -0.89
CA VAL A 101 3.26 7.66 0.55
C VAL A 101 3.42 9.12 0.92
N VAL A 102 2.82 9.51 2.04
CA VAL A 102 3.09 10.75 2.73
C VAL A 102 3.79 10.42 4.04
N PHE A 103 4.97 11.00 4.23
CA PHE A 103 5.69 10.96 5.49
C PHE A 103 5.64 12.34 6.13
N SER A 104 5.12 12.42 7.36
CA SER A 104 4.90 13.68 8.07
C SER A 104 5.32 13.60 9.54
N ARG A 105 6.51 14.14 9.83
CA ARG A 105 7.02 14.44 11.19
C ARG A 105 7.70 15.83 11.18
N THR A 106 8.85 15.94 11.84
CA THR A 106 9.80 17.06 11.70
C THR A 106 10.31 17.18 10.27
N LEU A 107 10.43 16.06 9.58
CA LEU A 107 10.68 15.94 8.15
C LEU A 107 9.37 15.70 7.41
N GLN A 108 9.21 16.30 6.23
CA GLN A 108 8.10 16.06 5.32
C GLN A 108 8.62 15.44 4.03
N ALA A 109 8.01 14.35 3.58
CA ALA A 109 8.33 13.76 2.28
C ALA A 109 7.08 13.26 1.57
N ARG A 110 7.08 13.43 0.25
CA ARG A 110 6.12 12.80 -0.67
C ARG A 110 6.86 11.75 -1.46
N ILE A 111 6.35 10.53 -1.42
CA ILE A 111 6.94 9.39 -2.09
C ILE A 111 5.92 8.83 -3.07
N GLN A 112 6.38 8.49 -4.26
CA GLN A 112 5.56 7.94 -5.32
C GLN A 112 6.30 6.76 -5.93
N GLU A 113 5.67 5.59 -5.93
CA GLU A 113 6.16 4.47 -6.74
C GLU A 113 5.95 4.80 -8.21
N SER A 114 6.89 4.38 -9.05
CA SER A 114 6.74 4.48 -10.49
C SER A 114 5.80 3.39 -11.03
N VAL A 115 5.48 3.41 -12.32
CA VAL A 115 4.73 2.31 -12.96
C VAL A 115 5.52 0.99 -12.97
N MET A 116 6.83 1.08 -12.73
CA MET A 116 7.74 -0.04 -12.48
C MET A 116 7.93 -0.19 -10.96
N ALA A 117 7.35 -1.24 -10.41
CA ALA A 117 7.37 -1.54 -8.99
C ALA A 117 8.78 -1.59 -8.42
N GLY A 118 8.94 -1.05 -7.21
CA GLY A 118 10.22 -0.95 -6.51
C GLY A 118 11.17 0.15 -7.00
N ILE A 119 10.74 0.98 -7.96
CA ILE A 119 11.41 2.26 -8.28
C ILE A 119 10.57 3.37 -7.66
N TRP A 120 11.14 4.09 -6.71
CA TRP A 120 10.44 5.08 -5.89
C TRP A 120 11.05 6.46 -6.06
N ARG A 121 10.22 7.48 -6.26
CA ARG A 121 10.66 8.88 -6.19
C ARG A 121 10.33 9.46 -4.82
N VAL A 122 11.35 9.90 -4.09
CA VAL A 122 11.25 10.50 -2.74
C VAL A 122 11.57 11.99 -2.83
N ARG A 123 10.56 12.83 -2.58
CA ARG A 123 10.68 14.30 -2.59
C ARG A 123 10.55 14.83 -1.17
N TYR A 124 11.64 15.31 -0.60
CA TYR A 124 11.68 15.93 0.72
C TYR A 124 11.29 17.40 0.62
N GLN A 125 10.33 17.81 1.44
CA GLN A 125 9.70 19.12 1.36
C GLN A 125 10.00 19.96 2.61
N ASP A 126 10.16 21.27 2.41
CA ASP A 126 10.24 22.23 3.51
C ASP A 126 8.84 22.54 4.09
N GLY A 127 8.80 23.38 5.13
CA GLY A 127 7.56 23.76 5.82
C GLY A 127 6.54 24.54 4.96
N ILE A 128 6.89 24.94 3.73
CA ILE A 128 6.00 25.58 2.77
C ILE A 128 5.73 24.70 1.54
N GLY A 129 6.13 23.43 1.57
CA GLY A 129 5.87 22.43 0.54
C GLY A 129 6.83 22.45 -0.65
N ARG A 130 7.95 23.18 -0.58
CA ARG A 130 8.96 23.20 -1.65
C ARG A 130 9.88 22.00 -1.50
N THR A 131 10.09 21.27 -2.58
CA THR A 131 11.07 20.19 -2.62
C THR A 131 12.49 20.76 -2.55
N TYR A 132 13.26 20.36 -1.54
CA TYR A 132 14.67 20.76 -1.39
C TYR A 132 15.65 19.59 -1.63
N LYS A 133 15.14 18.36 -1.65
CA LYS A 133 15.87 17.14 -2.03
C LYS A 133 14.94 16.22 -2.79
N ASP A 134 15.41 15.70 -3.91
CA ASP A 134 14.67 14.80 -4.80
C ASP A 134 15.55 13.59 -5.12
N THR A 135 15.08 12.40 -4.79
CA THR A 135 15.84 11.17 -5.00
C THR A 135 14.99 10.11 -5.67
N LEU A 136 15.62 9.28 -6.50
CA LEU A 136 15.10 7.97 -6.87
C LEU A 136 15.72 6.90 -5.97
N GLU A 137 14.91 5.97 -5.50
CA GLU A 137 15.32 4.85 -4.67
C GLU A 137 14.88 3.55 -5.33
N VAL A 138 15.74 2.53 -5.29
CA VAL A 138 15.44 1.18 -5.77
C VAL A 138 15.40 0.24 -4.59
N GLY A 139 14.25 -0.40 -4.37
CA GLY A 139 14.04 -1.42 -3.35
C GLY A 139 12.57 -1.72 -3.10
N GLU A 140 12.29 -2.69 -2.21
CA GLU A 140 10.92 -3.11 -1.91
C GLU A 140 10.07 -2.00 -1.28
N MET A 141 10.71 -1.08 -0.55
CA MET A 141 10.12 0.07 0.11
C MET A 141 11.22 1.12 0.37
N PRO A 142 10.97 2.43 0.22
CA PRO A 142 11.96 3.48 0.47
C PRO A 142 12.56 3.40 1.87
N GLY A 143 13.86 3.68 1.98
CA GLY A 143 14.60 3.56 3.24
C GLY A 143 14.02 4.45 4.34
N LEU A 144 13.51 5.63 3.98
CA LEU A 144 12.84 6.55 4.91
C LEU A 144 11.67 5.88 5.66
N ILE A 145 10.89 5.01 5.00
CA ILE A 145 9.76 4.34 5.63
C ILE A 145 10.26 3.28 6.60
N LYS A 146 11.26 2.49 6.22
CA LYS A 146 11.84 1.46 7.11
C LYS A 146 12.52 2.06 8.33
N ASP A 147 13.28 3.13 8.15
CA ASP A 147 14.15 3.68 9.19
C ASP A 147 13.44 4.67 10.13
N ALA A 148 12.42 5.39 9.64
CA ALA A 148 11.89 6.56 10.35
C ALA A 148 10.41 6.49 10.75
N THR A 149 9.65 5.46 10.32
CA THR A 149 8.20 5.36 10.60
C THR A 149 7.90 5.46 12.10
N PHE A 150 8.57 4.63 12.90
CA PHE A 150 8.30 4.47 14.32
C PHE A 150 9.30 5.19 15.24
N VAL A 151 10.16 6.07 14.72
CA VAL A 151 11.09 6.84 15.55
C VAL A 151 10.32 7.68 16.58
N GLY A 152 10.38 7.33 17.86
CA GLY A 152 9.62 8.01 18.92
C GLY A 152 8.13 7.62 18.98
N ALA A 153 7.75 6.49 18.40
CA ALA A 153 6.52 5.79 18.76
C ALA A 153 6.62 5.22 20.19
N VAL A 154 5.49 4.96 20.82
CA VAL A 154 5.44 4.33 22.15
C VAL A 154 5.58 2.81 22.03
N GLU A 155 6.29 2.19 22.98
CA GLU A 155 6.48 0.72 23.00
C GLU A 155 5.24 -0.03 23.52
N ALA A 156 4.43 0.63 24.33
CA ALA A 156 3.20 0.07 24.88
C ALA A 156 2.18 1.18 25.15
N ILE A 157 0.91 0.83 25.10
CA ILE A 157 -0.21 1.69 25.44
C ILE A 157 -0.85 1.17 26.72
N ASP A 158 -0.93 2.04 27.73
CA ASP A 158 -1.71 1.79 28.93
C ASP A 158 -3.17 2.21 28.70
N LEU A 159 -4.11 1.37 29.15
CA LEU A 159 -5.51 1.75 29.19
C LEU A 159 -5.74 2.82 30.27
N PRO A 160 -6.69 3.74 30.07
CA PRO A 160 -6.95 4.79 31.06
C PRO A 160 -7.50 4.20 32.37
N ASP A 161 -7.10 4.78 33.50
CA ASP A 161 -7.62 4.44 34.83
C ASP A 161 -9.10 4.86 35.03
N SER A 162 -9.62 5.72 34.14
CA SER A 162 -11.01 6.15 34.14
C SER A 162 -11.93 5.08 33.53
N PRO A 163 -13.23 5.08 33.86
CA PRO A 163 -14.20 4.24 33.16
C PRO A 163 -14.10 4.42 31.64
N LEU A 164 -14.15 3.30 30.91
CA LEU A 164 -14.13 3.32 29.45
C LEU A 164 -15.39 4.03 28.92
N PRO A 165 -15.31 4.68 27.75
CA PRO A 165 -16.48 5.26 27.10
C PRO A 165 -17.61 4.24 26.94
N GLU A 166 -18.85 4.69 27.02
CA GLU A 166 -20.02 3.83 26.80
C GLU A 166 -19.96 3.22 25.40
N GLY A 167 -20.24 1.92 25.30
CA GLY A 167 -20.19 1.18 24.03
C GLY A 167 -18.83 0.52 23.73
N VAL A 168 -17.75 0.89 24.42
CA VAL A 168 -16.45 0.21 24.28
C VAL A 168 -16.49 -1.14 24.99
N LEU A 169 -16.23 -2.21 24.25
CA LEU A 169 -16.33 -3.60 24.73
C LEU A 169 -15.05 -4.39 24.42
N ASN A 170 -14.61 -4.36 23.16
CA ASN A 170 -13.57 -5.25 22.63
C ASN A 170 -12.23 -4.56 22.37
N ALA A 171 -12.15 -3.23 22.43
CA ALA A 171 -10.87 -2.53 22.29
C ALA A 171 -9.83 -2.87 23.40
N PRO A 172 -10.18 -3.01 24.70
CA PRO A 172 -9.21 -3.32 25.75
C PRO A 172 -8.37 -4.59 25.55
N PRO A 173 -8.97 -5.78 25.26
CA PRO A 173 -8.17 -6.98 25.00
C PRO A 173 -7.30 -6.85 23.74
N LEU A 174 -7.73 -6.07 22.74
CA LEU A 174 -6.91 -5.81 21.55
C LEU A 174 -5.66 -4.99 21.87
N ILE A 175 -5.77 -3.97 22.73
CA ILE A 175 -4.59 -3.22 23.19
C ILE A 175 -3.62 -4.13 23.94
N ALA A 176 -4.12 -5.02 24.79
CA ALA A 176 -3.27 -5.99 25.48
C ALA A 176 -2.54 -6.94 24.50
N GLU A 177 -3.24 -7.43 23.48
CA GLU A 177 -2.65 -8.27 22.42
C GLU A 177 -1.60 -7.51 21.61
N LEU A 178 -1.89 -6.26 21.21
CA LEU A 178 -0.93 -5.41 20.48
C LEU A 178 0.32 -5.12 21.30
N ASN A 179 0.19 -4.86 22.61
CA ASN A 179 1.33 -4.66 23.50
C ASN A 179 2.21 -5.90 23.54
N GLU A 180 1.62 -7.09 23.71
CA GLU A 180 2.37 -8.35 23.72
C GLU A 180 3.08 -8.59 22.38
N LYS A 181 2.37 -8.45 21.26
CA LYS A 181 2.90 -8.78 19.93
C LYS A 181 3.91 -7.76 19.43
N SER A 182 3.70 -6.48 19.70
CA SER A 182 4.66 -5.43 19.35
C SER A 182 5.98 -5.57 20.12
N GLN A 183 5.92 -5.84 21.43
CA GLN A 183 7.11 -6.06 22.25
C GLN A 183 7.89 -7.31 21.84
N ALA A 184 7.19 -8.37 21.43
CA ALA A 184 7.81 -9.61 20.96
C ALA A 184 8.29 -9.53 19.49
N TYR A 185 7.94 -8.47 18.77
CA TYR A 185 8.26 -8.35 17.36
C TYR A 185 9.75 -8.11 17.12
N ALA A 186 10.27 -8.76 16.09
CA ALA A 186 11.60 -8.52 15.54
C ALA A 186 11.54 -8.65 14.02
N SER A 187 12.39 -7.89 13.33
CA SER A 187 12.44 -7.89 11.87
C SER A 187 12.65 -9.32 11.31
N GLY A 188 11.92 -9.64 10.24
CA GLY A 188 11.91 -10.97 9.62
C GLY A 188 10.95 -12.00 10.23
N ILE A 189 10.26 -11.67 11.34
CA ILE A 189 9.15 -12.48 11.84
C ILE A 189 7.88 -12.17 11.01
N PRO A 190 7.06 -13.18 10.68
CA PRO A 190 5.79 -12.95 9.99
C PRO A 190 4.90 -11.95 10.73
N ALA A 191 4.19 -11.12 9.96
CA ALA A 191 3.27 -10.13 10.52
C ALA A 191 2.20 -10.80 11.40
N HIS A 192 1.93 -10.21 12.56
CA HIS A 192 0.76 -10.58 13.36
C HIS A 192 -0.42 -9.72 12.93
N VAL A 193 -1.50 -10.34 12.47
CA VAL A 193 -2.65 -9.65 11.87
C VAL A 193 -3.89 -9.87 12.73
N ILE A 194 -4.45 -8.79 13.25
CA ILE A 194 -5.74 -8.77 13.93
C ILE A 194 -6.78 -8.28 12.92
N ASN A 195 -7.71 -9.16 12.55
CA ASN A 195 -8.80 -8.82 11.64
C ASN A 195 -9.99 -8.24 12.41
N LEU A 196 -10.11 -6.91 12.41
CA LEU A 196 -11.17 -6.19 13.11
C LEU A 196 -12.55 -6.43 12.50
N THR A 197 -12.63 -6.64 11.18
CA THR A 197 -13.89 -6.92 10.47
C THR A 197 -14.53 -8.24 10.89
N LEU A 198 -13.73 -9.23 11.28
CA LEU A 198 -14.23 -10.54 11.74
C LEU A 198 -14.55 -10.57 13.24
N LEU A 199 -14.16 -9.55 13.99
CA LEU A 199 -14.46 -9.43 15.41
C LEU A 199 -15.78 -8.66 15.61
N PRO A 200 -16.55 -8.95 16.67
CA PRO A 200 -17.77 -8.22 16.98
C PRO A 200 -17.44 -6.83 17.56
N GLN A 201 -16.86 -5.94 16.76
CA GLN A 201 -16.49 -4.59 17.17
C GLN A 201 -17.68 -3.65 17.12
N THR A 202 -17.78 -2.76 18.10
CA THR A 202 -18.67 -1.60 18.03
C THR A 202 -17.98 -0.44 17.32
N GLU A 203 -18.75 0.55 16.85
CA GLU A 203 -18.17 1.79 16.33
C GLU A 203 -17.31 2.50 17.40
N GLN A 204 -17.76 2.45 18.65
CA GLN A 204 -17.06 3.02 19.80
C GLN A 204 -15.73 2.31 20.07
N ASP A 205 -15.63 1.00 19.83
CA ASP A 205 -14.35 0.29 19.93
C ASP A 205 -13.34 0.82 18.91
N LEU A 206 -13.76 1.02 17.65
CA LEU A 206 -12.89 1.54 16.59
C LEU A 206 -12.44 2.97 16.86
N GLU A 207 -13.35 3.84 17.30
CA GLU A 207 -13.02 5.21 17.69
C GLU A 207 -12.05 5.24 18.88
N PHE A 208 -12.27 4.37 19.87
CA PHE A 208 -11.40 4.29 21.04
C PHE A 208 -10.00 3.77 20.68
N LEU A 209 -9.91 2.76 19.79
CA LEU A 209 -8.64 2.29 19.25
C LEU A 209 -7.90 3.39 18.48
N ASP A 210 -8.59 4.16 17.63
CA ASP A 210 -7.99 5.27 16.88
C ASP A 210 -7.43 6.37 17.80
N GLN A 211 -8.15 6.69 18.87
CA GLN A 211 -7.70 7.65 19.87
C GLN A 211 -6.48 7.16 20.65
N LEU A 212 -6.47 5.89 21.08
CA LEU A 212 -5.38 5.32 21.87
C LEU A 212 -4.11 5.10 21.03
N LEU A 213 -4.26 4.47 19.87
CA LEU A 213 -3.15 4.20 18.97
C LEU A 213 -2.59 5.49 18.37
N GLY A 214 -3.46 6.46 18.11
CA GLY A 214 -3.09 7.72 17.48
C GLY A 214 -2.56 7.55 16.06
N LYS A 215 -2.27 8.69 15.41
CA LYS A 215 -1.67 8.70 14.08
C LYS A 215 -0.14 8.72 14.17
N GLY A 216 0.48 7.83 13.41
CA GLY A 216 1.92 7.81 13.18
C GLY A 216 2.34 8.77 12.08
N ALA A 217 3.55 8.55 11.57
CA ALA A 217 4.20 9.42 10.59
C ALA A 217 3.81 9.15 9.15
N VAL A 218 3.28 7.97 8.85
CA VAL A 218 3.23 7.44 7.49
C VAL A 218 1.79 7.13 7.12
N THR A 219 1.39 7.60 5.95
CA THR A 219 0.16 7.17 5.28
C THR A 219 0.53 6.71 3.88
N ILE A 220 0.23 5.44 3.57
CA ILE A 220 0.38 4.82 2.26
C ILE A 220 -1.01 4.67 1.66
N LEU A 221 -1.15 5.05 0.40
CA LEU A 221 -2.33 4.81 -0.41
C LEU A 221 -1.92 3.94 -1.59
N SER A 222 -2.52 2.77 -1.72
CA SER A 222 -2.44 1.94 -2.92
C SER A 222 -3.78 2.04 -3.64
N ARG A 223 -3.79 2.52 -4.89
CA ARG A 223 -5.02 2.71 -5.70
C ARG A 223 -5.24 1.61 -6.73
N GLY A 224 -4.44 0.55 -6.63
CA GLY A 224 -4.45 -0.59 -7.54
C GLY A 224 -5.43 -1.68 -7.19
N TYR A 225 -5.08 -2.89 -7.60
CA TYR A 225 -5.76 -4.10 -7.11
C TYR A 225 -5.65 -4.18 -5.59
N GLY A 226 -6.79 -4.18 -4.90
CA GLY A 226 -6.82 -4.13 -3.43
C GLY A 226 -6.58 -2.73 -2.87
N ASN A 227 -7.26 -1.73 -3.45
CA ASN A 227 -7.31 -0.35 -2.96
C ASN A 227 -7.29 -0.30 -1.44
N CYS A 228 -6.20 0.20 -0.87
CA CYS A 228 -6.02 0.22 0.57
C CYS A 228 -5.37 1.50 1.06
N ARG A 229 -5.76 1.85 2.29
CA ARG A 229 -5.14 2.89 3.10
C ARG A 229 -4.40 2.22 4.23
N ILE A 230 -3.13 2.52 4.33
CA ILE A 230 -2.23 1.95 5.34
C ILE A 230 -1.67 3.12 6.13
N THR A 231 -1.88 3.12 7.44
CA THR A 231 -1.42 4.22 8.30
C THR A 231 -0.59 3.65 9.41
N SER A 232 0.60 4.18 9.65
CA SER A 232 1.33 3.84 10.88
C SER A 232 0.63 4.46 12.07
N THR A 233 0.68 3.79 13.21
CA THR A 233 0.12 4.33 14.46
C THR A 233 1.19 5.01 15.30
N GLY A 234 0.79 5.62 16.42
CA GLY A 234 1.71 6.11 17.44
C GLY A 234 2.41 5.00 18.24
N MET A 235 2.03 3.73 18.05
CA MET A 235 2.61 2.57 18.70
C MET A 235 3.63 1.86 17.79
N GLN A 236 4.74 1.42 18.38
CA GLN A 236 5.84 0.75 17.68
C GLN A 236 5.33 -0.47 16.89
N ASN A 237 5.76 -0.59 15.63
CA ASN A 237 5.46 -1.71 14.72
C ASN A 237 3.98 -1.94 14.41
N VAL A 238 3.05 -1.08 14.86
CA VAL A 238 1.62 -1.27 14.64
C VAL A 238 1.14 -0.39 13.49
N TRP A 239 0.60 -1.05 12.48
CA TRP A 239 -0.03 -0.46 11.30
C TRP A 239 -1.53 -0.70 11.31
N TRP A 240 -2.27 0.28 10.80
CA TRP A 240 -3.70 0.17 10.55
C TRP A 240 -3.93 0.09 9.05
N VAL A 241 -4.44 -1.05 8.58
CA VAL A 241 -4.62 -1.35 7.16
C VAL A 241 -6.11 -1.51 6.85
N GLN A 242 -6.59 -0.71 5.90
CA GLN A 242 -7.99 -0.65 5.53
C GLN A 242 -8.13 -0.87 4.03
N TYR A 243 -8.86 -1.90 3.63
CA TYR A 243 -9.14 -2.22 2.24
C TYR A 243 -10.52 -1.73 1.84
N PHE A 244 -10.63 -1.23 0.62
CA PHE A 244 -11.85 -0.66 0.08
C PHE A 244 -12.22 -1.36 -1.24
N ASN A 245 -13.52 -1.50 -1.49
CA ASN A 245 -14.00 -1.93 -2.80
C ASN A 245 -14.06 -0.76 -3.79
N SER A 246 -14.58 -1.00 -5.00
CA SER A 246 -14.77 0.01 -6.06
C SER A 246 -15.76 1.12 -5.70
N GLN A 247 -16.58 0.95 -4.67
CA GLN A 247 -17.56 1.93 -4.18
C GLN A 247 -17.04 2.66 -2.92
N ASP A 248 -15.74 2.61 -2.63
CA ASP A 248 -15.09 3.17 -1.43
C ASP A 248 -15.66 2.64 -0.09
N MET A 249 -16.32 1.48 -0.10
CA MET A 249 -16.76 0.82 1.12
C MET A 249 -15.62 0.01 1.73
N ASN A 250 -15.38 0.17 3.03
CA ASN A 250 -14.39 -0.63 3.74
C ASN A 250 -14.85 -2.09 3.80
N ILE A 251 -14.05 -2.99 3.21
CA ILE A 251 -14.35 -4.43 3.13
C ILE A 251 -13.49 -5.28 4.06
N LEU A 252 -12.33 -4.76 4.46
CA LEU A 252 -11.44 -5.39 5.41
C LEU A 252 -10.70 -4.32 6.21
N ASN A 253 -10.62 -4.53 7.51
CA ASN A 253 -9.99 -3.64 8.46
C ASN A 253 -9.09 -4.47 9.38
N THR A 254 -7.77 -4.23 9.33
CA THR A 254 -6.78 -4.98 10.09
C THR A 254 -5.85 -4.06 10.88
N LEU A 255 -5.40 -4.55 12.04
CA LEU A 255 -4.22 -4.05 12.73
C LEU A 255 -3.10 -5.06 12.53
N GLU A 256 -1.96 -4.58 12.04
CA GLU A 256 -0.84 -5.43 11.66
C GLU A 256 0.41 -5.04 12.44
N VAL A 257 1.01 -6.01 13.13
CA VAL A 257 2.29 -5.84 13.82
C VAL A 257 3.40 -6.32 12.91
N THR A 258 4.13 -5.38 12.30
CA THR A 258 5.17 -5.62 11.30
C THR A 258 6.06 -4.37 11.09
N ASP A 259 7.24 -4.54 10.48
CA ASP A 259 8.09 -3.43 10.03
C ASP A 259 7.33 -2.55 9.02
N VAL A 260 6.88 -3.18 7.93
CA VAL A 260 6.04 -2.58 6.88
C VAL A 260 5.03 -3.63 6.41
N PRO A 261 3.75 -3.28 6.20
CA PRO A 261 2.76 -4.22 5.65
C PRO A 261 3.15 -4.71 4.27
N ALA A 262 3.16 -6.04 4.09
CA ALA A 262 3.64 -6.66 2.86
C ALA A 262 2.90 -6.19 1.60
N VAL A 263 1.62 -5.81 1.74
CA VAL A 263 0.80 -5.26 0.65
C VAL A 263 1.31 -3.91 0.11
N ALA A 264 2.15 -3.21 0.86
CA ALA A 264 2.77 -1.96 0.44
C ALA A 264 4.10 -2.17 -0.29
N CYS A 265 4.74 -3.33 -0.10
CA CYS A 265 6.08 -3.60 -0.61
C CYS A 265 6.02 -4.19 -2.02
N ALA A 266 6.95 -3.78 -2.88
CA ALA A 266 7.11 -4.41 -4.18
C ALA A 266 7.57 -5.88 -4.02
N ALA A 267 6.83 -6.82 -4.60
CA ALA A 267 7.16 -8.23 -4.50
C ALA A 267 8.39 -8.58 -5.37
N PRO A 268 9.14 -9.65 -5.04
CA PRO A 268 10.32 -10.05 -5.82
C PRO A 268 10.05 -10.28 -7.31
N GLU A 269 8.86 -10.79 -7.64
CA GLU A 269 8.39 -10.96 -9.01
C GLU A 269 8.18 -9.63 -9.74
N ASP A 270 7.61 -8.63 -9.06
CA ASP A 270 7.32 -7.31 -9.62
C ASP A 270 8.62 -6.50 -9.81
N LEU A 271 9.58 -6.64 -8.89
CA LEU A 271 10.92 -6.07 -9.02
C LEU A 271 11.64 -6.60 -10.26
N LYS A 272 11.55 -7.92 -10.49
CA LYS A 272 12.16 -8.57 -11.65
C LYS A 272 11.50 -8.12 -12.96
N ASP A 273 10.17 -8.12 -13.01
CA ASP A 273 9.42 -7.66 -14.19
C ASP A 273 9.73 -6.18 -14.50
N SER A 274 9.82 -5.35 -13.47
CA SER A 274 10.24 -3.95 -13.59
C SER A 274 11.65 -3.78 -14.14
N ALA A 275 12.58 -4.65 -13.73
CA ALA A 275 13.95 -4.66 -14.26
C ALA A 275 14.00 -5.00 -15.76
N ASP A 276 13.20 -5.99 -16.18
CA ASP A 276 13.09 -6.42 -17.58
C ASP A 276 12.42 -5.32 -18.43
N ARG A 277 11.33 -4.73 -17.95
CA ARG A 277 10.64 -3.62 -18.64
C ARG A 277 11.51 -2.38 -18.81
N LEU A 278 12.20 -1.95 -17.76
CA LEU A 278 13.09 -0.78 -17.86
C LEU A 278 14.24 -1.05 -18.84
N LYS A 279 14.73 -2.30 -18.90
CA LYS A 279 15.74 -2.69 -19.88
C LYS A 279 15.22 -2.56 -21.31
N GLU A 280 14.03 -3.09 -21.59
CA GLU A 280 13.40 -2.99 -22.92
C GLU A 280 13.20 -1.54 -23.36
N ILE A 281 12.77 -0.66 -22.44
CA ILE A 281 12.63 0.78 -22.72
C ILE A 281 13.98 1.39 -23.10
N LEU A 282 15.05 1.06 -22.36
CA LEU A 282 16.37 1.63 -22.59
C LEU A 282 17.08 1.09 -23.84
N GLU A 283 16.72 -0.10 -24.32
CA GLU A 283 17.23 -0.65 -25.58
C GLU A 283 16.87 0.21 -26.79
N VAL A 284 15.81 1.03 -26.71
CA VAL A 284 15.42 1.98 -27.77
C VAL A 284 16.43 3.13 -27.94
N TYR A 285 17.23 3.41 -26.90
CA TYR A 285 18.18 4.52 -26.86
C TYR A 285 19.65 4.11 -27.02
N GLN A 286 19.93 2.83 -27.30
CA GLN A 286 21.26 2.27 -27.52
C GLN A 286 21.58 2.12 -29.01
#